data_AF-A0A9N9FRD7-F1
#
_entry.id   AF-A0A9N9FRD7-F1
#
_cell.length_a   1.000
_cell.length_b   1.000
_cell.length_c   1.000
_cell.angle_alpha   90.00
_cell.angle_beta   90.00
_cell.angle_gamma   90.00
#
_symmetry.space_group_name_H-M   'P 1'
#
loop_
_entity.id
_entity.type
_entity.pdbx_description
1 polymer ?
#
loop_
_entity_poly.entity_id
_entity_poly.type
_entity_poly.pdbx_seq_one_letter_code
_entity_poly.pdbx_strand_id
1 'polypeptide(L)'
;MVGPPKGYIEAIETRLHRMESLIGDLVHSNDPRAEALPSHHHLSELIASTHNFELLKRPELTELPSQELSDHLLEIYFTHVHPLLPVIYKPRFFDQLKDKDHLPHLLLNAIYSFSARFSDRPEVRKYSNDPNTAGDVFFDRAKALLDNDYDKARVTTIQALVILSLREYGKSNVTRAWLYAGMASRMSQELGMHRNNEKWHPIDLSREQREEQKRVFWAIPSSNLGRPLAIDEKDVDAAYPLEDDEEENDILPFKMEHVTVSSTSSPISSGGATTLCLHILYYSTLMLLHRPYISNPNSSNVCTKAATAIIEIADTMSKRKILLFCLNPVVYCVFTAAVIHTFNATQSNSSFSQSAKINILICWNH
;
A
#
# COMPACT_ATOMS: atom_id res chain seq x y z
N MET A 1 -20.53 -17.05 -28.37
CA MET A 1 -21.56 -16.46 -27.49
C MET A 1 -22.09 -15.22 -28.18
N VAL A 2 -23.38 -15.20 -28.53
CA VAL A 2 -24.03 -14.03 -29.13
C VAL A 2 -24.26 -13.06 -27.97
N GLY A 3 -23.69 -11.85 -28.05
CA GLY A 3 -23.91 -10.81 -27.04
C GLY A 3 -25.39 -10.42 -26.92
N PRO A 4 -25.78 -9.71 -25.85
CA PRO A 4 -27.16 -9.29 -25.68
C PRO A 4 -27.64 -8.46 -26.89
N PRO A 5 -28.92 -8.60 -27.28
CA PRO A 5 -29.47 -7.94 -28.46
C PRO A 5 -29.35 -6.40 -28.34
N LYS A 6 -29.17 -5.73 -29.49
CA LYS A 6 -29.19 -4.25 -29.57
C LYS A 6 -30.47 -3.71 -28.91
N GLY A 7 -30.32 -2.70 -28.05
CA GLY A 7 -31.43 -2.10 -27.30
C GLY A 7 -31.65 -2.67 -25.88
N TYR A 8 -30.86 -3.68 -25.46
CA TYR A 8 -30.97 -4.24 -24.10
C TYR A 8 -30.66 -3.21 -22.99
N ILE A 9 -29.68 -2.34 -23.21
CA ILE A 9 -29.32 -1.27 -22.26
C ILE A 9 -30.45 -0.24 -22.16
N GLU A 10 -30.97 0.22 -23.29
CA GLU A 10 -32.07 1.19 -23.37
C GLU A 10 -33.37 0.64 -22.74
N ALA A 11 -33.62 -0.67 -22.88
CA ALA A 11 -34.72 -1.35 -22.21
C ALA A 11 -34.54 -1.44 -20.69
N ILE A 12 -33.30 -1.57 -20.19
CA ILE A 12 -33.00 -1.56 -18.76
C ILE A 12 -33.16 -0.14 -18.20
N GLU A 13 -32.62 0.88 -18.87
CA GLU A 13 -32.73 2.28 -18.48
C GLU A 13 -34.19 2.73 -18.42
N THR A 14 -35.00 2.36 -19.42
CA THR A 14 -36.44 2.66 -19.44
C THR A 14 -37.17 2.00 -18.26
N ARG A 15 -36.79 0.77 -17.90
CA ARG A 15 -37.40 0.06 -16.76
C ARG A 15 -36.97 0.68 -15.43
N LEU A 16 -35.72 1.14 -15.33
CA LEU A 16 -35.18 1.80 -14.15
C LEU A 16 -35.90 3.13 -13.89
N HIS A 17 -36.02 3.99 -14.91
CA HIS A 17 -36.75 5.26 -14.79
C HIS A 17 -38.22 5.08 -14.39
N ARG A 18 -38.89 4.04 -14.92
CA ARG A 18 -40.27 3.71 -14.49
C ARG A 18 -40.33 3.30 -13.01
N MET A 19 -39.36 2.52 -12.55
CA MET A 19 -39.29 2.09 -11.16
C MET A 19 -39.03 3.29 -10.23
N GLU A 20 -38.14 4.20 -10.61
CA GLU A 20 -37.82 5.43 -9.86
C GLU A 20 -39.03 6.37 -9.76
N SER A 21 -39.79 6.53 -10.86
CA SER A 21 -41.05 7.30 -10.84
C SER A 21 -42.06 6.68 -9.88
N LEU A 22 -42.26 5.36 -9.92
CA LEU A 22 -43.20 4.66 -9.04
C LEU A 22 -42.79 4.75 -7.57
N ILE A 23 -41.49 4.68 -7.28
CA ILE A 23 -40.97 4.87 -5.92
C ILE A 23 -41.16 6.32 -5.47
N GLY A 24 -40.91 7.30 -6.34
CA GLY A 24 -41.20 8.72 -6.06
C GLY A 24 -42.67 8.97 -5.73
N ASP A 25 -43.58 8.38 -6.51
CA ASP A 25 -45.03 8.47 -6.27
C ASP A 25 -45.44 7.80 -4.94
N LEU A 26 -44.84 6.65 -4.60
CA LEU A 26 -45.06 5.96 -3.32
C LEU A 26 -44.54 6.77 -2.13
N VAL A 27 -43.38 7.41 -2.28
CA VAL A 27 -42.73 8.26 -1.29
C VAL A 27 -43.55 9.51 -0.96
N HIS A 28 -44.29 10.05 -1.94
CA HIS A 28 -45.18 11.20 -1.75
C HIS A 28 -46.64 10.81 -1.47
N SER A 29 -46.94 9.51 -1.36
CA SER A 29 -48.28 9.02 -1.03
C SER A 29 -48.53 9.07 0.48
N ASN A 30 -49.70 9.53 0.89
CA ASN A 30 -50.15 9.49 2.30
C ASN A 30 -50.70 8.10 2.70
N ASP A 31 -50.28 7.01 2.04
CA ASP A 31 -50.72 5.66 2.38
C ASP A 31 -49.92 5.15 3.60
N PRO A 32 -50.57 4.77 4.72
CA PRO A 32 -49.89 4.29 5.92
C PRO A 32 -49.07 3.00 5.71
N ARG A 33 -49.27 2.28 4.59
CA ARG A 33 -48.42 1.15 4.19
C ARG A 33 -47.06 1.57 3.61
N ALA A 34 -46.95 2.80 3.11
CA ALA A 34 -45.70 3.35 2.60
C ALA A 34 -44.75 3.80 3.73
N GLU A 35 -45.27 4.05 4.93
CA GLU A 35 -44.48 4.38 6.13
C GLU A 35 -43.61 3.21 6.64
N ALA A 36 -43.89 1.97 6.22
CA ALA A 36 -43.11 0.78 6.54
C ALA A 36 -41.88 0.58 5.65
N LEU A 37 -41.72 1.39 4.59
CA LEU A 37 -40.53 1.38 3.75
C LEU A 37 -39.33 2.00 4.50
N PRO A 38 -38.09 1.51 4.29
CA PRO A 38 -36.90 2.08 4.92
C PRO A 38 -36.83 3.59 4.67
N SER A 39 -36.45 4.34 5.70
CA SER A 39 -36.50 5.81 5.78
C SER A 39 -36.08 6.51 4.48
N HIS A 40 -36.76 7.62 4.15
CA HIS A 40 -36.57 8.45 2.94
C HIS A 40 -35.10 8.63 2.52
N HIS A 41 -34.18 8.72 3.48
CA HIS A 41 -32.75 8.89 3.23
C HIS A 41 -32.09 7.70 2.53
N HIS A 42 -32.43 6.47 2.91
CA HIS A 42 -31.85 5.26 2.31
C HIS A 42 -32.38 5.00 0.90
N LEU A 43 -33.65 5.31 0.62
CA LEU A 43 -34.20 5.19 -0.72
C LEU A 43 -33.64 6.26 -1.67
N SER A 44 -33.43 7.49 -1.20
CA SER A 44 -32.73 8.51 -2.00
C SER A 44 -31.26 8.16 -2.26
N GLU A 45 -30.56 7.55 -1.30
CA GLU A 45 -29.20 7.03 -1.52
C GLU A 45 -29.20 5.86 -2.51
N LEU A 46 -30.18 4.96 -2.43
CA LEU A 46 -30.30 3.83 -3.35
C LEU A 46 -30.62 4.29 -4.78
N ILE A 47 -31.50 5.30 -4.93
CA ILE A 47 -31.85 5.90 -6.24
C ILE A 47 -30.68 6.72 -6.79
N ALA A 48 -29.98 7.47 -5.94
CA ALA A 48 -28.71 8.12 -6.31
C ALA A 48 -27.64 7.09 -6.68
N SER A 49 -27.67 5.89 -6.08
CA SER A 49 -26.77 4.78 -6.42
C SER A 49 -27.09 4.16 -7.79
N THR A 50 -28.35 4.18 -8.23
CA THR A 50 -28.78 3.67 -9.54
C THR A 50 -28.66 4.69 -10.66
N HIS A 51 -28.74 6.00 -10.36
CA HIS A 51 -28.42 7.08 -11.31
C HIS A 51 -26.91 7.22 -11.62
N ASN A 52 -26.03 6.44 -10.96
CA ASN A 52 -24.57 6.51 -11.08
C ASN A 52 -24.00 5.79 -12.32
N PHE A 53 -24.57 5.99 -13.51
CA PHE A 53 -23.77 5.84 -14.74
C PHE A 53 -22.88 7.08 -14.99
N GLU A 54 -23.02 8.14 -14.19
CA GLU A 54 -22.10 9.29 -14.09
C GLU A 54 -21.29 9.33 -12.77
N LEU A 55 -20.79 8.19 -12.28
CA LEU A 55 -19.67 8.18 -11.30
C LEU A 55 -18.36 8.80 -11.87
N LEU A 56 -18.39 9.24 -13.12
CA LEU A 56 -17.25 9.60 -13.96
C LEU A 56 -16.74 11.04 -13.80
N LYS A 57 -17.43 11.97 -13.12
CA LYS A 57 -16.98 13.37 -12.96
C LYS A 57 -17.48 14.07 -11.69
N ARG A 58 -17.26 13.47 -10.52
CA ARG A 58 -17.44 14.19 -9.24
C ARG A 58 -16.24 15.11 -9.00
N PRO A 59 -16.37 16.45 -9.08
CA PRO A 59 -15.25 17.36 -8.85
C PRO A 59 -14.61 17.17 -7.46
N GLU A 60 -15.37 16.63 -6.50
CA GLU A 60 -14.91 16.28 -5.16
C GLU A 60 -13.86 15.15 -5.15
N LEU A 61 -13.77 14.34 -6.21
CA LEU A 61 -12.77 13.28 -6.34
C LEU A 61 -11.39 13.82 -6.75
N THR A 62 -11.39 14.89 -7.55
CA THR A 62 -10.17 15.60 -7.98
C THR A 62 -9.77 16.72 -7.01
N GLU A 63 -10.59 16.98 -5.99
CA GLU A 63 -10.27 17.95 -4.95
C GLU A 63 -9.00 17.53 -4.20
N LEU A 64 -8.02 18.43 -4.18
CA LEU A 64 -6.78 18.28 -3.44
C LEU A 64 -6.89 18.97 -2.08
N PRO A 65 -6.18 18.49 -1.05
CA PRO A 65 -6.09 19.22 0.21
C PRO A 65 -5.38 20.58 0.01
N SER A 66 -5.34 21.39 1.07
CA SER A 66 -4.53 22.62 1.05
C SER A 66 -3.08 22.30 0.65
N GLN A 67 -2.40 23.26 0.01
CA GLN A 67 -1.01 23.07 -0.42
C GLN A 67 -0.11 22.65 0.76
N GLU A 68 -0.30 23.27 1.92
CA GLU A 68 0.43 22.92 3.16
C GLU A 68 0.19 21.47 3.57
N LEU A 69 -1.05 20.99 3.55
CA LEU A 69 -1.37 19.61 3.91
C LEU A 69 -0.88 18.61 2.85
N SER A 70 -0.95 18.97 1.57
CA SER A 70 -0.36 18.18 0.48
C SER A 70 1.15 18.02 0.68
N ASP A 71 1.86 19.11 0.90
CA ASP A 71 3.33 19.10 1.07
C ASP A 71 3.72 18.28 2.31
N HIS A 72 3.02 18.45 3.43
CA HIS A 72 3.20 17.64 4.64
C HIS A 72 3.03 16.13 4.39
N LEU A 73 2.00 15.72 3.63
CA LEU A 73 1.75 14.30 3.34
C LEU A 73 2.74 13.72 2.32
N LEU A 74 3.16 14.51 1.33
CA LEU A 74 4.23 14.12 0.39
C LEU A 74 5.57 14.00 1.12
N GLU A 75 5.85 14.91 2.05
CA GLU A 75 7.07 14.87 2.87
C GLU A 75 7.15 13.58 3.68
N ILE A 76 6.07 13.21 4.38
CA ILE A 76 5.99 11.95 5.13
C ILE A 76 6.28 10.76 4.21
N TYR A 77 5.66 10.74 3.01
CA TYR A 77 5.85 9.65 2.05
C TYR A 77 7.32 9.52 1.64
N PHE A 78 7.90 10.59 1.10
CA PHE A 78 9.25 10.53 0.55
C PHE A 78 10.34 10.39 1.61
N THR A 79 10.08 10.82 2.84
CA THR A 79 11.03 10.71 3.95
C THR A 79 11.02 9.31 4.58
N HIS A 80 9.84 8.70 4.74
CA HIS A 80 9.71 7.49 5.57
C HIS A 80 9.26 6.24 4.82
N VAL A 81 8.53 6.38 3.71
CA VAL A 81 7.95 5.26 2.95
C VAL A 81 8.81 4.95 1.74
N HIS A 82 9.12 5.96 0.96
CA HIS A 82 9.88 5.86 -0.29
C HIS A 82 11.24 5.15 -0.15
N PRO A 83 12.05 5.36 0.93
CA PRO A 83 13.31 4.64 1.10
C PRO A 83 13.14 3.11 1.23
N LEU A 84 11.98 2.65 1.70
CA LEU A 84 11.64 1.23 1.85
C LEU A 84 10.87 0.68 0.64
N LEU A 85 10.18 1.55 -0.09
CA LEU A 85 9.37 1.22 -1.25
C LEU A 85 9.50 2.32 -2.32
N PRO A 86 10.59 2.31 -3.12
CA PRO A 86 10.84 3.34 -4.12
C PRO A 86 10.02 3.10 -5.40
N VAL A 87 8.69 2.97 -5.27
CA VAL A 87 7.76 2.70 -6.39
C VAL A 87 7.53 3.95 -7.27
N ILE A 88 7.78 5.15 -6.73
CA ILE A 88 7.64 6.42 -7.45
C ILE A 88 9.03 6.85 -7.91
N TYR A 89 9.19 7.30 -9.16
CA TYR A 89 10.43 7.92 -9.59
C TYR A 89 10.35 9.45 -9.39
N LYS A 90 11.16 9.98 -8.46
CA LYS A 90 11.03 11.38 -7.99
C LYS A 90 11.12 12.42 -9.11
N PRO A 91 12.10 12.37 -10.03
CA PRO A 91 12.22 13.37 -11.10
C PRO A 91 10.92 13.51 -11.92
N ARG A 92 10.41 12.38 -12.42
CA ARG A 92 9.19 12.35 -13.23
C ARG A 92 7.95 12.73 -12.43
N PHE A 93 7.85 12.28 -11.18
CA PHE A 93 6.72 12.62 -10.32
C PHE A 93 6.64 14.13 -10.07
N PHE A 94 7.75 14.76 -9.68
CA PHE A 94 7.76 16.20 -9.40
C PHE A 94 7.61 17.04 -10.66
N ASP A 95 8.11 16.59 -11.80
CA ASP A 95 7.82 17.21 -13.08
C ASP A 95 6.34 17.13 -13.44
N GLN A 96 5.70 15.98 -13.21
CA GLN A 96 4.26 15.81 -13.43
C GLN A 96 3.42 16.75 -12.55
N LEU A 97 3.85 17.06 -11.32
CA LEU A 97 3.14 17.99 -10.42
C LEU A 97 3.16 19.46 -10.86
N LYS A 98 4.02 19.81 -11.83
CA LYS A 98 4.06 21.15 -12.44
C LYS A 98 2.90 21.36 -13.41
N ASP A 99 2.41 20.30 -14.05
CA ASP A 99 1.23 20.33 -14.91
C ASP A 99 -0.04 20.24 -14.04
N LYS A 100 -0.61 21.39 -13.69
CA LYS A 100 -1.80 21.49 -12.85
C LYS A 100 -3.08 20.98 -13.52
N ASP A 101 -3.09 20.87 -14.86
CA ASP A 101 -4.25 20.43 -15.62
C ASP A 101 -4.33 18.90 -15.70
N HIS A 102 -3.20 18.18 -15.53
CA HIS A 102 -3.11 16.73 -15.71
C HIS A 102 -2.49 16.02 -14.50
N LEU A 103 -2.89 16.41 -13.28
CA LEU A 103 -2.38 15.80 -12.06
C LEU A 103 -2.79 14.32 -11.92
N PRO A 104 -1.91 13.46 -11.40
CA PRO A 104 -2.20 12.05 -11.19
C PRO A 104 -3.05 11.87 -9.92
N HIS A 105 -4.32 12.30 -9.95
CA HIS A 105 -5.19 12.36 -8.77
C HIS A 105 -5.33 11.01 -8.04
N LEU A 106 -5.38 9.90 -8.76
CA LEU A 106 -5.43 8.56 -8.17
C LEU A 106 -4.17 8.27 -7.33
N LEU A 107 -2.99 8.54 -7.90
CA LEU A 107 -1.71 8.36 -7.23
C LEU A 107 -1.56 9.30 -6.03
N LEU A 108 -1.92 10.57 -6.19
CA LEU A 108 -1.88 11.54 -5.09
C LEU A 108 -2.76 11.12 -3.92
N ASN A 109 -4.01 10.75 -4.19
CA ASN A 109 -4.90 10.25 -3.14
C ASN A 109 -4.39 8.95 -2.50
N ALA A 110 -3.75 8.05 -3.27
CA ALA A 110 -3.11 6.87 -2.72
C ALA A 110 -1.98 7.24 -1.74
N ILE A 111 -1.07 8.15 -2.14
CA ILE A 111 0.01 8.67 -1.30
C ILE A 111 -0.56 9.32 -0.03
N TYR A 112 -1.50 10.25 -0.17
CA TYR A 112 -2.14 10.94 0.95
C TYR A 112 -2.81 9.96 1.92
N SER A 113 -3.54 8.97 1.39
CA SER A 113 -4.25 7.97 2.19
C SER A 113 -3.31 7.09 3.01
N PHE A 114 -2.10 6.82 2.50
CA PHE A 114 -1.09 6.05 3.20
C PHE A 114 -0.32 6.93 4.19
N SER A 115 0.16 8.10 3.78
CA SER A 115 0.92 9.04 4.62
C SER A 115 0.12 9.55 5.81
N ALA A 116 -1.19 9.76 5.65
CA ALA A 116 -2.06 10.29 6.70
C ALA A 116 -1.99 9.49 8.00
N ARG A 117 -1.75 8.18 7.93
CA ARG A 117 -1.64 7.31 9.12
C ARG A 117 -0.44 7.65 10.03
N PHE A 118 0.54 8.38 9.49
CA PHE A 118 1.74 8.81 10.20
C PHE A 118 1.68 10.29 10.59
N SER A 119 0.56 10.96 10.35
CA SER A 119 0.35 12.34 10.72
C SER A 119 -0.55 12.45 11.95
N ASP A 120 -0.15 13.33 12.87
CA ASP A 120 -0.96 13.68 14.05
C ASP A 120 -2.05 14.73 13.74
N ARG A 121 -2.05 15.34 12.54
CA ARG A 121 -2.95 16.45 12.18
C ARG A 121 -4.42 16.00 12.18
N PRO A 122 -5.34 16.72 12.83
CA PRO A 122 -6.76 16.38 12.80
C PRO A 122 -7.38 16.42 11.39
N GLU A 123 -6.86 17.29 10.51
CA GLU A 123 -7.32 17.48 9.12
C GLU A 123 -7.27 16.22 8.27
N VAL A 124 -6.39 15.26 8.61
CA VAL A 124 -6.28 14.01 7.84
C VAL A 124 -7.33 12.97 8.24
N ARG A 125 -8.11 13.21 9.30
CA ARG A 125 -9.05 12.24 9.88
C ARG A 125 -10.45 12.46 9.30
N LYS A 126 -11.10 11.39 8.87
CA LYS A 126 -12.51 11.43 8.42
C LYS A 126 -13.45 11.79 9.58
N TYR A 127 -13.18 11.24 10.76
CA TYR A 127 -13.84 11.62 12.00
C TYR A 127 -12.78 12.24 12.91
N SER A 128 -12.91 13.54 13.22
CA SER A 128 -11.91 14.32 13.95
C SER A 128 -11.44 13.69 15.27
N ASN A 129 -12.35 12.99 15.96
CA ASN A 129 -12.12 12.33 17.24
C ASN A 129 -11.56 10.91 17.14
N ASP A 130 -11.45 10.32 15.94
CA ASP A 130 -10.96 8.95 15.74
C ASP A 130 -9.69 8.92 14.86
N PRO A 131 -8.50 8.77 15.48
CA PRO A 131 -7.23 8.64 14.76
C PRO A 131 -7.18 7.47 13.76
N ASN A 132 -7.97 6.40 13.95
CA ASN A 132 -7.99 5.25 13.03
C ASN A 132 -8.58 5.58 11.65
N THR A 133 -9.25 6.73 11.56
CA THR A 133 -9.84 7.23 10.31
C THR A 133 -8.93 8.15 9.52
N ALA A 134 -7.67 8.33 9.97
CA ALA A 134 -6.67 9.06 9.23
C ALA A 134 -6.51 8.48 7.80
N GLY A 135 -6.67 9.35 6.81
CA GLY A 135 -6.52 9.03 5.39
C GLY A 135 -7.72 8.35 4.74
N ASP A 136 -8.82 8.11 5.45
CA ASP A 136 -10.01 7.45 4.87
C ASP A 136 -10.67 8.29 3.78
N VAL A 137 -10.70 9.62 3.90
CA VAL A 137 -11.23 10.52 2.86
C VAL A 137 -10.44 10.36 1.56
N PHE A 138 -9.11 10.38 1.63
CA PHE A 138 -8.25 10.18 0.46
C PHE A 138 -8.37 8.76 -0.11
N PHE A 139 -8.54 7.75 0.74
CA PHE A 139 -8.77 6.38 0.27
C PHE A 139 -10.10 6.22 -0.47
N ASP A 140 -11.18 6.79 0.06
CA ASP A 140 -12.50 6.77 -0.56
C ASP A 140 -12.44 7.44 -1.96
N ARG A 141 -11.71 8.57 -2.07
CA ARG A 141 -11.44 9.24 -3.35
C ARG A 141 -10.61 8.38 -4.30
N ALA A 142 -9.51 7.79 -3.83
CA ALA A 142 -8.66 6.92 -4.63
C ALA A 142 -9.44 5.72 -5.18
N LYS A 143 -10.30 5.11 -4.37
CA LYS A 143 -11.14 3.99 -4.79
C LYS A 143 -12.11 4.40 -5.90
N ALA A 144 -12.80 5.52 -5.73
CA ALA A 144 -13.72 6.04 -6.75
C ALA A 144 -13.00 6.43 -8.06
N LEU A 145 -11.79 6.98 -7.98
CA LEU A 145 -10.95 7.26 -9.16
C LEU A 145 -10.50 5.97 -9.84
N LEU A 146 -10.12 4.94 -9.07
CA LEU A 146 -9.74 3.63 -9.61
C LEU A 146 -10.90 2.95 -10.34
N ASP A 147 -12.13 3.08 -9.85
CA ASP A 147 -13.32 2.55 -10.51
C ASP A 147 -13.54 3.14 -11.93
N ASN A 148 -12.94 4.31 -12.23
CA ASN A 148 -12.99 4.95 -13.55
C ASN A 148 -11.77 4.61 -14.45
N ASP A 149 -10.69 4.08 -13.87
CA ASP A 149 -9.39 3.86 -14.55
C ASP A 149 -8.94 2.39 -14.56
N TYR A 150 -9.71 1.46 -13.98
CA TYR A 150 -9.29 0.05 -13.82
C TYR A 150 -9.09 -0.71 -15.15
N ASP A 151 -9.64 -0.21 -16.25
CA ASP A 151 -9.54 -0.79 -17.59
C ASP A 151 -8.41 -0.18 -18.44
N LYS A 152 -7.62 0.75 -17.88
CA LYS A 152 -6.50 1.41 -18.56
C LYS A 152 -5.21 1.20 -17.78
N ALA A 153 -4.33 0.35 -18.31
CA ALA A 153 -3.00 0.19 -17.74
C ALA A 153 -2.19 1.48 -17.90
N ARG A 154 -1.84 2.09 -16.78
CA ARG A 154 -0.95 3.26 -16.67
C ARG A 154 0.03 3.03 -15.54
N VAL A 155 1.25 3.56 -15.70
CA VAL A 155 2.30 3.50 -14.67
C VAL A 155 1.80 4.08 -13.33
N THR A 156 1.13 5.23 -13.38
CA THR A 156 0.57 5.91 -12.20
C THR A 156 -0.55 5.12 -11.52
N THR A 157 -1.37 4.38 -12.29
CA THR A 157 -2.39 3.46 -11.73
C THR A 157 -1.73 2.31 -11.00
N ILE A 158 -0.66 1.73 -11.55
CA ILE A 158 0.10 0.64 -10.91
C ILE A 158 0.76 1.15 -9.62
N GLN A 159 1.42 2.31 -9.65
CA GLN A 159 2.01 2.96 -8.48
C GLN A 159 0.95 3.15 -7.37
N ALA A 160 -0.23 3.67 -7.73
CA ALA A 160 -1.33 3.86 -6.79
C ALA A 160 -1.82 2.54 -6.19
N LEU A 161 -2.00 1.50 -7.02
CA LEU A 161 -2.43 0.16 -6.58
C LEU A 161 -1.43 -0.48 -5.61
N VAL A 162 -0.12 -0.32 -5.84
CA VAL A 162 0.92 -0.80 -4.92
C VAL A 162 0.80 -0.11 -3.56
N ILE A 163 0.65 1.22 -3.54
CA ILE A 163 0.52 1.99 -2.30
C ILE A 163 -0.79 1.64 -1.56
N LEU A 164 -1.91 1.55 -2.28
CA LEU A 164 -3.21 1.15 -1.73
C LEU A 164 -3.17 -0.28 -1.18
N SER A 165 -2.45 -1.19 -1.84
CA SER A 165 -2.24 -2.55 -1.34
C SER A 165 -1.57 -2.55 0.04
N LEU A 166 -0.49 -1.77 0.20
CA LEU A 166 0.22 -1.64 1.47
C LEU A 166 -0.65 -1.00 2.56
N ARG A 167 -1.44 0.01 2.21
CA ARG A 167 -2.41 0.62 3.12
C ARG A 167 -3.39 -0.40 3.67
N GLU A 168 -4.03 -1.15 2.78
CA GLU A 168 -5.05 -2.12 3.14
C GLU A 168 -4.47 -3.29 3.94
N TYR A 169 -3.23 -3.67 3.63
CA TYR A 169 -2.51 -4.65 4.43
C TYR A 169 -2.27 -4.13 5.86
N GLY A 170 -1.91 -2.85 6.01
CA GLY A 170 -1.78 -2.16 7.29
C GLY A 170 -3.08 -1.99 8.07
N LYS A 171 -4.25 -1.99 7.40
CA LYS A 171 -5.60 -2.01 8.01
C LYS A 171 -6.15 -3.43 8.21
N SER A 172 -5.33 -4.46 8.03
CA SER A 172 -5.74 -5.87 8.11
C SER A 172 -6.82 -6.29 7.10
N ASN A 173 -7.04 -5.50 6.03
CA ASN A 173 -7.95 -5.81 4.93
C ASN A 173 -7.23 -6.67 3.87
N VAL A 174 -6.75 -7.85 4.29
CA VAL A 174 -5.82 -8.71 3.53
C VAL A 174 -6.34 -9.08 2.13
N THR A 175 -7.66 -9.30 2.01
CA THR A 175 -8.29 -9.58 0.71
C THR A 175 -8.20 -8.41 -0.24
N ARG A 176 -8.45 -7.18 0.24
CA ARG A 176 -8.40 -5.97 -0.60
C ARG A 176 -6.96 -5.65 -1.01
N ALA A 177 -6.02 -5.79 -0.08
CA ALA A 177 -4.59 -5.66 -0.37
C ALA A 177 -4.16 -6.59 -1.51
N TRP A 178 -4.55 -7.86 -1.45
CA TRP A 178 -4.23 -8.82 -2.50
C TRP A 178 -4.88 -8.50 -3.85
N LEU A 179 -6.14 -8.03 -3.86
CA LEU A 179 -6.80 -7.63 -5.10
C LEU A 179 -6.07 -6.48 -5.77
N TYR A 180 -5.66 -5.46 -5.01
CA TYR A 180 -4.88 -4.33 -5.54
C TYR A 180 -3.51 -4.77 -6.06
N ALA A 181 -2.80 -5.63 -5.33
CA ALA A 181 -1.53 -6.21 -5.81
C ALA A 181 -1.71 -7.03 -7.10
N GLY A 182 -2.80 -7.79 -7.21
CA GLY A 182 -3.13 -8.57 -8.40
C GLY A 182 -3.45 -7.70 -9.62
N MET A 183 -4.19 -6.60 -9.43
CA MET A 183 -4.43 -5.60 -10.48
C MET A 183 -3.11 -4.96 -10.94
N ALA A 184 -2.26 -4.54 -9.99
CA ALA A 184 -0.96 -3.96 -10.29
C ALA A 184 -0.08 -4.92 -11.12
N SER A 185 -0.07 -6.21 -10.75
CA SER A 185 0.65 -7.26 -11.47
C SER A 185 0.16 -7.46 -12.90
N ARG A 186 -1.16 -7.47 -13.12
CA ARG A 186 -1.73 -7.65 -14.46
C ARG A 186 -1.48 -6.43 -15.35
N MET A 187 -1.63 -5.23 -14.81
CA MET A 187 -1.35 -4.00 -15.55
C MET A 187 0.14 -3.86 -15.87
N SER A 188 1.04 -4.29 -14.99
CA SER A 188 2.49 -4.26 -15.27
C SER A 188 2.88 -5.27 -16.37
N GLN A 189 2.21 -6.42 -16.42
CA GLN A 189 2.34 -7.37 -17.52
C GLN A 189 1.84 -6.78 -18.85
N GLU A 190 0.68 -6.10 -18.85
CA GLU A 190 0.12 -5.43 -20.02
C GLU A 190 1.06 -4.35 -20.59
N LEU A 191 1.70 -3.57 -19.71
CA LEU A 191 2.70 -2.57 -20.10
C LEU A 191 4.07 -3.16 -20.47
N GLY A 192 4.25 -4.48 -20.38
CA GLY A 192 5.51 -5.14 -20.72
C GLY A 192 6.63 -4.92 -19.70
N MET A 193 6.34 -4.42 -18.50
CA MET A 193 7.37 -4.08 -17.50
C MET A 193 8.14 -5.30 -16.96
N HIS A 194 7.58 -6.50 -17.13
CA HIS A 194 8.23 -7.78 -16.82
C HIS A 194 9.34 -8.16 -17.81
N ARG A 195 9.42 -7.46 -18.95
CA ARG A 195 10.40 -7.68 -19.99
C ARG A 195 11.58 -6.72 -19.91
N ASN A 196 12.71 -7.12 -20.48
CA ASN A 196 13.85 -6.22 -20.59
C ASN A 196 13.56 -5.08 -21.58
N ASN A 197 13.20 -3.91 -21.04
CA ASN A 197 12.85 -2.74 -21.83
C ASN A 197 14.01 -2.11 -22.62
N GLU A 198 15.26 -2.53 -22.37
CA GLU A 198 16.44 -2.09 -23.13
C GLU A 198 16.69 -2.96 -24.38
N LYS A 199 16.13 -4.18 -24.40
CA LYS A 199 16.35 -5.17 -25.47
C LYS A 199 15.13 -5.35 -26.39
N TRP A 200 13.93 -5.10 -25.88
CA TRP A 200 12.68 -5.60 -26.46
C TRP A 200 11.58 -4.55 -26.64
N HIS A 201 11.87 -3.34 -27.11
CA HIS A 201 10.80 -2.37 -27.42
C HIS A 201 10.77 -1.77 -28.84
N PRO A 202 9.58 -1.73 -29.48
CA PRO A 202 9.30 -0.94 -30.67
C PRO A 202 8.95 0.54 -30.38
N ILE A 203 9.00 0.98 -29.12
CA ILE A 203 8.70 2.35 -28.67
C ILE A 203 9.94 2.92 -27.97
N ASP A 204 10.43 4.06 -28.43
CA ASP A 204 11.56 4.78 -27.83
C ASP A 204 11.14 5.40 -26.48
N LEU A 205 11.20 4.60 -25.40
CA LEU A 205 11.08 5.11 -24.04
C LEU A 205 12.34 5.89 -23.65
N SER A 206 12.17 7.04 -22.98
CA SER A 206 13.28 7.78 -22.39
C SER A 206 13.98 6.97 -21.28
N ARG A 207 15.20 7.37 -20.92
CA ARG A 207 15.95 6.76 -19.78
C ARG A 207 15.09 6.78 -18.51
N GLU A 208 14.53 7.93 -18.17
CA GLU A 208 13.70 8.14 -16.99
C GLU A 208 12.46 7.24 -16.97
N GLN A 209 11.78 7.08 -18.13
CA GLN A 209 10.62 6.20 -18.24
C GLN A 209 11.00 4.73 -18.01
N ARG A 210 12.18 4.30 -18.50
CA ARG A 210 12.67 2.94 -18.27
C ARG A 210 13.00 2.73 -16.80
N GLU A 211 13.68 3.67 -16.15
CA GLU A 211 13.98 3.59 -14.72
C GLU A 211 12.70 3.59 -13.87
N GLU A 212 11.72 4.43 -14.20
CA GLU A 212 10.40 4.44 -13.54
C GLU A 212 9.72 3.06 -13.65
N GLN A 213 9.66 2.46 -14.85
CA GLN A 213 9.04 1.16 -15.03
C GLN A 213 9.75 0.03 -14.28
N LYS A 214 11.10 0.02 -14.26
CA LYS A 214 11.89 -0.97 -13.49
C LYS A 214 11.55 -0.87 -12.00
N ARG A 215 11.58 0.34 -11.44
CA ARG A 215 11.26 0.61 -10.02
C ARG A 215 9.84 0.15 -9.68
N VAL A 216 8.88 0.50 -10.53
CA VAL A 216 7.47 0.09 -10.36
C VAL A 216 7.33 -1.43 -10.37
N PHE A 217 7.92 -2.12 -11.35
CA PHE A 217 7.82 -3.57 -11.48
C PHE A 217 8.36 -4.31 -10.24
N TRP A 218 9.57 -3.96 -9.80
CA TRP A 218 10.22 -4.61 -8.66
C TRP A 218 9.60 -4.24 -7.30
N ALA A 219 8.81 -3.16 -7.24
CA ALA A 219 8.07 -2.77 -6.03
C ALA A 219 6.72 -3.49 -5.86
N ILE A 220 6.22 -4.19 -6.89
CA ILE A 220 4.95 -4.93 -6.78
C ILE A 220 5.11 -6.07 -5.76
N PRO A 221 4.31 -6.11 -4.69
CA PRO A 221 4.42 -7.15 -3.68
C PRO A 221 4.18 -8.54 -4.28
N SER A 222 5.12 -9.47 -4.12
CA SER A 222 4.92 -10.88 -4.41
C SER A 222 3.94 -11.50 -3.40
N SER A 223 3.24 -12.56 -3.82
CA SER A 223 2.11 -13.13 -3.08
C SER A 223 2.49 -13.56 -1.65
N ASN A 224 1.81 -12.97 -0.65
CA ASN A 224 1.87 -13.40 0.74
C ASN A 224 0.78 -14.45 1.05
N LEU A 225 0.99 -15.26 2.10
CA LEU A 225 -0.01 -16.16 2.72
C LEU A 225 -0.44 -17.38 1.88
N GLY A 226 0.49 -17.98 1.12
CA GLY A 226 0.21 -19.23 0.37
C GLY A 226 -0.67 -19.05 -0.86
N ARG A 227 -0.88 -17.80 -1.31
CA ARG A 227 -1.59 -17.48 -2.55
C ARG A 227 -0.69 -17.76 -3.75
N PRO A 228 -1.24 -18.13 -4.92
CA PRO A 228 -0.45 -18.38 -6.12
C PRO A 228 0.27 -17.10 -6.57
N LEU A 229 1.45 -17.28 -7.14
CA LEU A 229 2.21 -16.21 -7.77
C LEU A 229 1.44 -15.69 -8.99
N ALA A 230 1.34 -14.36 -9.10
CA ALA A 230 0.74 -13.71 -10.27
C ALA A 230 1.70 -13.68 -11.48
N ILE A 231 3.00 -13.72 -11.21
CA ILE A 231 4.08 -13.65 -12.20
C ILE A 231 5.02 -14.81 -11.92
N ASP A 232 5.25 -15.65 -12.92
CA ASP A 232 6.25 -16.72 -12.85
C ASP A 232 7.63 -16.13 -13.14
N GLU A 233 8.62 -16.43 -12.30
CA GLU A 233 9.98 -15.91 -12.43
C GLU A 233 10.60 -16.25 -13.79
N LYS A 234 10.24 -17.40 -14.37
CA LYS A 234 10.74 -17.82 -15.70
C LYS A 234 10.30 -16.90 -16.84
N ASP A 235 9.22 -16.13 -16.63
CA ASP A 235 8.65 -15.22 -17.62
C ASP A 235 9.20 -13.79 -17.47
N VAL A 236 10.10 -13.56 -16.49
CA VAL A 236 10.67 -12.26 -16.16
C VAL A 236 12.12 -12.14 -16.67
N ASP A 237 12.39 -11.13 -17.49
CA ASP A 237 13.74 -10.71 -17.87
C ASP A 237 13.97 -9.19 -17.66
N ALA A 238 13.08 -8.54 -16.91
CA ALA A 238 13.18 -7.14 -16.50
C ALA A 238 14.56 -6.82 -15.89
N ALA A 239 15.15 -5.71 -16.32
CA ALA A 239 16.39 -5.21 -15.72
C ALA A 239 16.11 -4.64 -14.31
N TYR A 240 17.12 -4.66 -13.44
CA TYR A 240 17.07 -4.00 -12.14
C TYR A 240 17.21 -2.48 -12.29
N PRO A 241 16.63 -1.69 -11.37
CA PRO A 241 16.85 -0.24 -11.31
C PRO A 241 18.34 0.09 -11.11
N LEU A 242 18.76 1.27 -11.53
CA LEU A 242 20.12 1.76 -11.25
C LEU A 242 20.36 1.95 -9.74
N GLU A 243 21.52 1.49 -9.27
CA GLU A 243 21.92 1.58 -7.86
C GLU A 243 22.23 3.03 -7.45
N ASP A 244 23.01 3.75 -8.27
CA ASP A 244 23.42 5.14 -8.04
C ASP A 244 22.76 6.08 -9.08
N ASP A 245 21.51 6.44 -8.85
CA ASP A 245 20.78 7.41 -9.68
C ASP A 245 20.75 8.78 -8.99
N GLU A 246 21.66 9.68 -9.37
CA GLU A 246 21.85 11.00 -8.73
C GLU A 246 20.55 11.82 -8.70
N GLU A 247 19.78 11.83 -9.79
CA GLU A 247 18.49 12.54 -9.91
C GLU A 247 17.44 12.01 -8.92
N GLU A 248 17.49 10.71 -8.61
CA GLU A 248 16.64 10.09 -7.60
C GLU A 248 17.16 10.35 -6.18
N ASN A 249 18.43 10.68 -6.01
CA ASN A 249 19.02 10.97 -4.70
C ASN A 249 18.88 12.44 -4.28
N ASP A 250 18.41 13.31 -5.19
CA ASP A 250 18.17 14.72 -4.91
C ASP A 250 17.15 14.96 -3.78
N ILE A 251 17.38 16.07 -3.07
CA ILE A 251 16.54 16.56 -1.97
C ILE A 251 15.16 16.97 -2.54
N LEU A 252 14.12 16.77 -1.75
CA LEU A 252 12.75 17.16 -2.10
C LEU A 252 12.69 18.64 -2.53
N PRO A 253 11.86 18.99 -3.53
CA PRO A 253 11.78 20.36 -4.05
C PRO A 253 11.13 21.35 -3.07
N PHE A 254 10.62 20.88 -1.93
CA PHE A 254 10.04 21.68 -0.85
C PHE A 254 10.82 21.47 0.45
N LYS A 255 10.85 22.49 1.30
CA LYS A 255 11.56 22.47 2.58
C LYS A 255 10.74 21.78 3.68
N MET A 256 11.46 21.05 4.54
CA MET A 256 10.95 20.36 5.73
C MET A 256 10.52 21.32 6.87
N GLU A 257 9.62 22.26 6.61
CA GLU A 257 9.24 23.27 7.63
C GLU A 257 8.15 22.79 8.60
N HIS A 258 7.44 21.69 8.30
CA HIS A 258 6.21 21.31 9.01
C HIS A 258 6.16 19.89 9.60
N VAL A 259 7.27 19.14 9.64
CA VAL A 259 7.32 17.86 10.38
C VAL A 259 7.44 18.12 11.88
N THR A 260 6.30 18.41 12.48
CA THR A 260 6.05 18.28 13.91
C THR A 260 5.17 17.05 14.14
N VAL A 261 5.53 15.89 13.57
CA VAL A 261 5.12 14.64 14.22
C VAL A 261 5.73 14.74 15.61
N SER A 262 4.92 14.71 16.66
CA SER A 262 5.29 15.19 17.99
C SER A 262 6.36 14.33 18.68
N SER A 263 7.13 13.53 17.92
CA SER A 263 8.07 12.58 18.44
C SER A 263 9.06 11.97 17.41
N THR A 264 9.54 12.69 16.38
CA THR A 264 10.61 12.17 15.49
C THR A 264 11.97 12.81 15.80
N SER A 265 12.90 11.96 16.24
CA SER A 265 14.34 12.15 16.00
C SER A 265 14.56 12.50 14.52
N SER A 266 15.63 13.26 14.24
CA SER A 266 16.13 13.69 12.92
C SER A 266 15.76 12.75 11.76
N PRO A 267 15.53 13.28 10.53
CA PRO A 267 15.22 12.47 9.35
C PRO A 267 16.15 11.26 9.32
N ILE A 268 15.55 10.07 9.35
CA ILE A 268 16.30 8.83 9.30
C ILE A 268 17.11 8.92 8.01
N SER A 269 18.44 8.87 8.09
CA SER A 269 19.25 8.79 6.89
C SER A 269 18.69 7.63 6.06
N SER A 270 18.38 7.87 4.78
CA SER A 270 17.69 6.90 3.92
C SER A 270 18.36 5.51 4.00
N GLY A 271 19.68 5.47 4.11
CA GLY A 271 20.46 4.25 4.31
C GLY A 271 20.19 3.51 5.63
N GLY A 272 19.86 4.20 6.72
CA GLY A 272 19.71 3.60 8.05
C GLY A 272 18.48 2.68 8.18
N ALA A 273 17.31 3.12 7.74
CA ALA A 273 16.08 2.31 7.81
C ALA A 273 16.13 1.11 6.87
N THR A 274 16.54 1.33 5.61
CA THR A 274 16.63 0.28 4.60
C THR A 274 17.68 -0.77 4.99
N THR A 275 18.84 -0.35 5.52
CA THR A 275 19.86 -1.28 6.03
C THR A 275 19.31 -2.16 7.14
N LEU A 276 18.61 -1.61 8.12
CA LEU A 276 18.02 -2.39 9.21
C LEU A 276 16.97 -3.39 8.69
N CYS A 277 16.15 -2.98 7.71
CA CYS A 277 15.17 -3.85 7.06
C CYS A 277 15.84 -5.00 6.28
N LEU A 278 16.94 -4.74 5.57
CA LEU A 278 17.68 -5.79 4.87
C LEU A 278 18.31 -6.78 5.85
N HIS A 279 18.87 -6.31 6.96
CA HIS A 279 19.48 -7.19 7.98
C HIS A 279 18.44 -8.09 8.65
N ILE A 280 17.26 -7.57 9.01
CA ILE A 280 16.21 -8.40 9.63
C ILE A 280 15.66 -9.47 8.67
N LEU A 281 15.54 -9.15 7.37
CA LEU A 281 15.17 -10.12 6.34
C LEU A 281 16.26 -11.18 6.11
N TYR A 282 17.52 -10.77 6.11
CA TYR A 282 18.67 -11.69 6.02
C TYR A 282 18.67 -12.70 7.17
N TYR A 283 18.58 -12.23 8.42
CA TYR A 283 18.53 -13.14 9.57
C TYR A 283 17.28 -14.01 9.59
N SER A 284 16.16 -13.50 9.09
CA SER A 284 14.94 -14.31 8.94
C SER A 284 15.12 -15.43 7.93
N THR A 285 15.78 -15.16 6.81
CA THR A 285 16.12 -16.19 5.81
C THR A 285 17.07 -17.23 6.40
N LEU A 286 18.11 -16.82 7.14
CA LEU A 286 18.99 -17.74 7.85
C LEU A 286 18.24 -18.61 8.86
N MET A 287 17.35 -18.00 9.65
CA MET A 287 16.52 -18.72 10.63
C MET A 287 15.60 -19.74 9.95
N LEU A 288 15.00 -19.39 8.81
CA LEU A 288 14.15 -20.29 8.03
C LEU A 288 14.95 -21.45 7.41
N LEU A 289 16.17 -21.19 6.93
CA LEU A 289 17.05 -22.19 6.33
C LEU A 289 17.60 -23.19 7.35
N HIS A 290 17.84 -22.73 8.59
CA HIS A 290 18.43 -23.54 9.66
C HIS A 290 17.42 -24.00 10.72
N ARG A 291 16.11 -24.07 10.39
CA ARG A 291 15.06 -24.41 11.36
C ARG A 291 15.41 -25.67 12.18
N PRO A 292 15.06 -25.71 13.48
CA PRO A 292 15.46 -26.76 14.43
C PRO A 292 15.10 -28.20 14.04
N TYR A 293 14.18 -28.39 13.07
CA TYR A 293 13.73 -29.69 12.57
C TYR A 293 14.65 -30.29 11.51
N ILE A 294 15.67 -29.56 11.04
CA ILE A 294 16.74 -30.06 10.20
C ILE A 294 17.81 -30.63 11.12
N SER A 295 17.98 -31.95 11.12
CA SER A 295 18.82 -32.74 12.03
C SER A 295 20.33 -32.47 11.90
N ASN A 296 20.78 -31.24 12.16
CA ASN A 296 22.21 -30.89 12.20
C ASN A 296 22.48 -29.95 13.40
N PRO A 297 23.37 -30.33 14.34
CA PRO A 297 23.70 -29.51 15.52
C PRO A 297 24.25 -28.12 15.18
N ASN A 298 24.91 -27.93 14.03
CA ASN A 298 25.35 -26.61 13.58
C ASN A 298 24.19 -25.68 13.21
N SER A 299 23.06 -26.23 12.77
CA SER A 299 21.87 -25.45 12.41
C SER A 299 21.20 -24.81 13.63
N SER A 300 21.19 -25.48 14.78
CA SER A 300 20.58 -24.96 16.02
C SER A 300 21.27 -23.68 16.52
N ASN A 301 22.61 -23.64 16.46
CA ASN A 301 23.38 -22.46 16.87
C ASN A 301 23.16 -21.27 15.92
N VAL A 302 23.16 -21.52 14.60
CA VAL A 302 22.89 -20.48 13.59
C VAL A 302 21.48 -19.93 13.74
N CYS A 303 20.49 -20.79 13.91
CA CYS A 303 19.09 -20.40 14.11
C CYS A 303 18.92 -19.52 15.36
N THR A 304 19.60 -19.88 16.46
CA THR A 304 19.52 -19.11 17.71
C THR A 304 20.20 -17.73 17.59
N LYS A 305 21.38 -17.67 16.97
CA LYS A 305 22.08 -16.39 16.72
C LYS A 305 21.25 -15.47 15.83
N ALA A 306 20.63 -16.02 14.77
CA ALA A 306 19.75 -15.27 13.89
C ALA A 306 18.52 -14.73 14.64
N ALA A 307 17.89 -15.54 15.48
CA ALA A 307 16.75 -15.11 16.29
C ALA A 307 17.12 -13.96 17.26
N THR A 308 18.27 -14.04 17.94
CA THR A 308 18.76 -12.95 18.79
C THR A 308 19.02 -11.67 18.00
N ALA A 309 19.67 -11.77 16.83
CA ALA A 309 19.95 -10.61 15.98
C ALA A 309 18.66 -9.92 15.49
N ILE A 310 17.62 -10.68 15.15
CA ILE A 310 16.31 -10.13 14.78
C ILE A 310 15.74 -9.25 15.90
N ILE A 311 15.85 -9.68 17.15
CA ILE A 311 15.34 -8.92 18.30
C ILE A 311 16.14 -7.65 18.55
N GLU A 312 17.47 -7.72 18.49
CA GLU A 312 18.34 -6.54 18.66
C GLU A 312 18.08 -5.48 17.58
N ILE A 313 17.86 -5.93 16.34
CA ILE A 313 17.48 -5.06 15.23
C ILE A 313 16.09 -4.47 15.47
N ALA A 314 15.10 -5.29 15.82
CA ALA A 314 13.73 -4.82 16.09
C ALA A 314 13.68 -3.80 17.24
N ASP A 315 14.44 -4.02 18.31
CA ASP A 315 14.57 -3.08 19.43
C ASP A 315 15.21 -1.75 18.98
N THR A 316 16.25 -1.80 18.14
CA THR A 316 16.85 -0.61 17.53
C THR A 316 15.85 0.13 16.65
N MET A 317 15.07 -0.59 15.84
CA MET A 317 14.04 -0.03 14.98
C MET A 317 12.91 0.61 15.80
N SER A 318 12.53 0.01 16.93
CA SER A 318 11.52 0.53 17.86
C SER A 318 11.98 1.84 18.51
N LYS A 319 13.21 1.85 19.05
CA LYS A 319 13.82 3.05 19.65
C LYS A 319 13.94 4.22 18.67
N ARG A 320 14.16 3.92 17.39
CA ARG A 320 14.22 4.91 16.29
C ARG A 320 12.87 5.15 15.61
N LYS A 321 11.78 4.54 16.09
CA LYS A 321 10.41 4.63 15.54
C LYS A 321 10.28 4.21 14.08
N ILE A 322 11.24 3.45 13.58
CA ILE A 322 11.24 2.90 12.22
C ILE A 322 10.14 1.84 12.10
N LEU A 323 9.80 1.14 13.21
CA LEU A 323 8.70 0.18 13.24
C LEU A 323 7.34 0.79 12.87
N LEU A 324 7.14 2.10 13.08
CA LEU A 324 5.92 2.78 12.63
C LEU A 324 5.78 2.69 11.11
N PHE A 325 6.89 2.78 10.38
CA PHE A 325 6.93 2.85 8.93
C PHE A 325 7.27 1.51 8.26
N CYS A 326 7.74 0.54 9.05
CA CYS A 326 8.11 -0.77 8.52
C CYS A 326 6.89 -1.59 8.15
N LEU A 327 6.97 -2.16 6.96
CA LEU A 327 5.97 -3.07 6.45
C LEU A 327 5.94 -4.34 7.32
N ASN A 328 4.83 -5.06 7.21
CA ASN A 328 4.49 -6.31 7.89
C ASN A 328 5.58 -7.42 7.94
N PRO A 329 6.64 -7.49 7.09
CA PRO A 329 7.68 -8.50 7.26
C PRO A 329 8.35 -8.47 8.64
N VAL A 330 8.54 -7.29 9.24
CA VAL A 330 9.24 -7.18 10.54
C VAL A 330 8.47 -7.91 11.65
N VAL A 331 7.14 -7.77 11.68
CA VAL A 331 6.28 -8.45 12.65
C VAL A 331 6.41 -9.97 12.52
N TYR A 332 6.39 -10.49 11.28
CA TYR A 332 6.60 -11.91 11.03
C TYR A 332 8.00 -12.39 11.46
N CYS A 333 9.03 -11.58 11.21
CA CYS A 333 10.41 -11.88 11.61
C CYS A 333 10.52 -12.00 13.14
N VAL A 334 9.99 -11.01 13.87
CA VAL A 334 9.97 -10.97 15.35
C VAL A 334 9.16 -12.13 15.91
N PHE A 335 7.98 -12.40 15.36
CA PHE A 335 7.15 -13.52 15.79
C PHE A 335 7.87 -14.88 15.59
N THR A 336 8.52 -15.07 14.44
CA THR A 336 9.24 -16.31 14.16
C THR A 336 10.46 -16.47 15.09
N ALA A 337 11.17 -15.37 15.40
CA ALA A 337 12.24 -15.38 16.39
C ALA A 337 11.73 -15.73 17.80
N ALA A 338 10.56 -15.21 18.21
CA ALA A 338 9.95 -15.51 19.49
C ALA A 338 9.65 -17.01 19.67
N VAL A 339 9.21 -17.70 18.61
CA VAL A 339 9.00 -19.15 18.61
C VAL A 339 10.31 -19.91 18.87
N ILE A 340 11.43 -19.49 18.25
CA ILE A 340 12.75 -20.09 18.48
C ILE A 340 13.20 -19.87 19.92
N HIS A 341 13.00 -18.67 20.48
CA HIS A 341 13.35 -18.43 21.88
C HIS A 341 12.47 -19.21 22.85
N THR A 342 11.19 -19.42 22.53
CA THR A 342 10.31 -20.27 23.34
C THR A 342 10.80 -21.70 23.35
N PHE A 343 11.17 -22.25 22.19
CA PHE A 343 11.81 -23.57 22.12
C PHE A 343 13.09 -23.62 22.95
N ASN A 344 13.98 -22.64 22.80
CA ASN A 344 15.24 -22.56 23.52
C ASN A 344 15.07 -22.43 25.04
N ALA A 345 14.01 -21.75 25.50
CA ALA A 345 13.69 -21.61 26.92
C ALA A 345 13.31 -22.95 27.58
N THR A 346 12.85 -23.93 26.81
CA THR A 346 12.50 -25.28 27.30
C THR A 346 13.70 -26.23 27.39
N GLN A 347 14.89 -25.82 26.92
CA GLN A 347 16.09 -26.65 26.93
C GLN A 347 16.68 -26.80 28.35
N SER A 348 17.31 -27.94 28.61
CA SER A 348 17.82 -28.33 29.94
C SER A 348 19.01 -27.48 30.43
N ASN A 349 19.70 -26.78 29.52
CA ASN A 349 20.85 -25.94 29.86
C ASN A 349 20.40 -24.60 30.46
N SER A 350 20.75 -24.35 31.73
CA SER A 350 20.23 -23.20 32.49
C SER A 350 20.65 -21.83 31.96
N SER A 351 21.89 -21.67 31.49
CA SER A 351 22.39 -20.39 30.96
C SER A 351 21.72 -20.03 29.62
N PHE A 352 21.56 -21.03 28.76
CA PHE A 352 20.89 -20.90 27.47
C PHE A 352 19.39 -20.64 27.63
N SER A 353 18.72 -21.35 28.54
CA SER A 353 17.31 -21.15 28.89
C SER A 353 17.05 -19.76 29.48
N GLN A 354 17.93 -19.25 30.34
CA GLN A 354 17.75 -17.95 30.97
C GLN A 354 17.91 -16.78 29.97
N SER A 355 18.90 -16.86 29.06
CA SER A 355 19.04 -15.87 27.98
C SER A 355 17.83 -15.87 27.03
N ALA A 356 17.30 -17.04 26.68
CA ALA A 356 16.10 -17.15 25.85
C ALA A 356 14.86 -16.53 26.52
N LYS A 357 14.70 -16.69 27.85
CA LYS A 357 13.58 -16.07 28.60
C LYS A 357 13.63 -14.54 28.58
N ILE A 358 14.82 -13.94 28.66
CA ILE A 358 14.98 -12.48 28.54
C ILE A 358 14.54 -12.01 27.14
N ASN A 359 14.98 -12.73 26.10
CA ASN A 359 14.64 -12.38 24.72
C ASN A 359 13.14 -12.50 24.42
N ILE A 360 12.44 -13.48 25.03
CA ILE A 360 10.97 -13.59 24.93
C ILE A 360 10.27 -12.33 25.48
N LEU A 361 10.75 -11.78 26.59
CA LEU A 361 10.18 -10.56 27.16
C LEU A 361 10.36 -9.36 26.21
N ILE A 362 11.49 -9.28 25.50
CA ILE A 362 11.72 -8.23 24.50
C ILE A 362 10.77 -8.42 23.31
N CYS A 363 10.57 -9.66 22.83
CA CYS A 363 9.60 -9.96 21.77
C CYS A 363 8.16 -9.57 22.14
N TRP A 364 7.79 -9.59 23.42
CA TRP A 364 6.43 -9.23 23.85
C TRP A 364 6.19 -7.73 23.95
N ASN A 365 7.26 -6.93 24.00
CA ASN A 365 7.19 -5.47 24.10
C ASN A 365 7.16 -4.76 22.73
N HIS A 366 7.30 -5.52 21.63
CA HIS A 366 7.27 -5.05 20.24
C HIS A 366 6.22 -5.84 19.47
#